data_AF-A0A6A7N9L5-F1
#
_entry.id   AF-A0A6A7N9L5-F1
#
_cell.length_a   1.000
_cell.length_b   1.000
_cell.length_c   1.000
_cell.angle_alpha   90.00
_cell.angle_beta   90.00
_cell.angle_gamma   90.00
#
_symmetry.space_group_name_H-M   'P 1'
#
loop_
_entity.id
_entity.type
_entity.pdbx_description
1 polymer ?
#
loop_
_entity_poly.entity_id
_entity_poly.type
_entity_poly.pdbx_seq_one_letter_code
_entity_poly.pdbx_strand_id
1 'polypeptide(L)'
;AAAAPAFDAARAHAAAQALLPSLKRGALEDAALAALATAMSGAGLSAALARQLAELHTALNDFDFPQAHATLLELADHLAKENP
;
A
#
# COMPACT_ATOMS: atom_id res chain seq x y z
N ALA A 1 -19.81 19.69 1.27
CA ALA A 1 -18.37 19.42 1.22
C ALA A 1 -18.17 17.98 1.68
N ALA A 2 -17.82 17.06 0.77
CA ALA A 2 -17.43 15.72 1.20
C ALA A 2 -16.09 15.86 1.92
N ALA A 3 -16.05 15.52 3.21
CA ALA A 3 -14.79 15.47 3.95
C ALA A 3 -13.82 14.57 3.19
N ALA A 4 -12.59 15.04 2.94
CA ALA A 4 -11.56 14.18 2.38
C ALA A 4 -11.45 12.94 3.29
N PRO A 5 -11.39 11.72 2.74
CA PRO A 5 -11.21 10.53 3.56
C PRO A 5 -9.97 10.75 4.44
N ALA A 6 -10.08 10.47 5.74
CA ALA A 6 -8.91 10.49 6.60
C ALA A 6 -8.01 9.30 6.24
N PHE A 7 -6.70 9.46 6.42
CA PHE A 7 -5.77 8.34 6.28
C PHE A 7 -6.16 7.22 7.26
N ASP A 8 -6.37 6.01 6.74
CA ASP A 8 -6.77 4.83 7.51
C ASP A 8 -5.66 3.77 7.44
N ALA A 9 -4.76 3.83 8.42
CA ALA A 9 -3.62 2.93 8.50
C ALA A 9 -4.04 1.45 8.63
N ALA A 10 -5.11 1.15 9.36
CA ALA A 10 -5.60 -0.21 9.55
C ALA A 10 -6.11 -0.80 8.24
N ARG A 11 -6.87 -0.02 7.47
CA ARG A 11 -7.37 -0.42 6.15
C ARG A 11 -6.25 -0.55 5.13
N ALA A 12 -5.28 0.36 5.15
CA ALA A 12 -4.09 0.27 4.31
C ALA A 12 -3.27 -1.00 4.63
N HIS A 13 -3.10 -1.32 5.92
CA HIS A 13 -2.39 -2.52 6.36
C HIS A 13 -3.09 -3.80 5.90
N ALA A 14 -4.41 -3.89 6.08
CA ALA A 14 -5.19 -5.05 5.62
C ALA A 14 -5.11 -5.24 4.10
N ALA A 15 -5.18 -4.15 3.32
CA ALA A 15 -5.04 -4.19 1.87
C ALA A 15 -3.63 -4.63 1.44
N ALA A 16 -2.59 -4.13 2.12
CA ALA A 16 -1.21 -4.54 1.88
C ALA A 16 -1.01 -6.05 2.19
N GLN A 17 -1.54 -6.55 3.30
CA GLN A 17 -1.44 -7.97 3.63
C GLN A 17 -2.17 -8.88 2.62
N ALA A 18 -3.29 -8.42 2.06
CA ALA A 18 -4.00 -9.14 1.01
C ALA A 18 -3.22 -9.20 -0.31
N LEU A 19 -2.44 -8.16 -0.62
CA LEU A 19 -1.61 -8.07 -1.84
C LEU A 19 -0.34 -8.93 -1.78
N LEU A 20 0.28 -9.08 -0.60
CA LEU A 20 1.52 -9.85 -0.42
C LEU A 20 1.51 -11.26 -1.05
N PRO A 21 0.52 -12.14 -0.78
CA PRO A 21 0.49 -13.47 -1.37
C PRO A 21 0.30 -13.45 -2.89
N SER A 22 -0.40 -12.47 -3.43
CA SER A 22 -0.58 -12.30 -4.88
C SER A 22 0.73 -11.89 -5.54
N LEU A 23 1.40 -10.87 -5.00
CA LEU A 23 2.70 -10.41 -5.51
C LEU A 23 3.75 -11.52 -5.49
N LYS A 24 3.77 -12.33 -4.43
CA LYS A 24 4.66 -13.49 -4.33
C LYS A 24 4.43 -14.53 -5.44
N ARG A 25 3.20 -14.62 -5.96
CA ARG A 25 2.84 -15.51 -7.08
C ARG A 25 3.04 -14.85 -8.46
N GLY A 26 3.48 -13.59 -8.51
CA GLY A 26 3.53 -12.79 -9.73
C GLY A 26 2.15 -12.35 -10.23
N ALA A 27 1.17 -12.27 -9.33
CA ALA A 27 -0.18 -11.77 -9.61
C ALA A 27 -0.42 -10.44 -8.89
N LEU A 28 -1.28 -9.61 -9.44
CA LEU A 28 -1.70 -8.36 -8.80
C LEU A 28 -3.22 -8.39 -8.61
N GLU A 29 -3.65 -8.11 -7.39
CA GLU A 29 -5.07 -7.97 -7.08
C GLU A 29 -5.45 -6.49 -7.18
N ASP A 30 -6.00 -6.07 -8.32
CA ASP A 30 -6.41 -4.69 -8.58
C ASP A 30 -7.37 -4.16 -7.51
N ALA A 31 -8.26 -5.02 -6.99
CA ALA A 31 -9.19 -4.64 -5.92
C ALA A 31 -8.45 -4.27 -4.63
N ALA A 32 -7.41 -5.02 -4.26
CA ALA A 32 -6.62 -4.75 -3.08
C ALA A 32 -5.68 -3.55 -3.30
N LEU A 33 -5.15 -3.35 -4.52
CA LEU A 33 -4.38 -2.16 -4.87
C LEU A 33 -5.23 -0.89 -4.83
N ALA A 34 -6.44 -0.92 -5.39
CA ALA A 34 -7.39 0.19 -5.33
C ALA A 34 -7.79 0.50 -3.88
N ALA A 35 -8.00 -0.53 -3.05
CA ALA A 35 -8.28 -0.36 -1.63
C ALA A 35 -7.09 0.27 -0.88
N LEU A 36 -5.85 -0.15 -1.17
CA LEU A 36 -4.63 0.43 -0.60
C LEU A 36 -4.48 1.90 -1.01
N ALA A 37 -4.59 2.21 -2.30
CA ALA A 37 -4.50 3.57 -2.82
C ALA A 37 -5.58 4.49 -2.21
N THR A 38 -6.80 3.98 -2.05
CA THR A 38 -7.89 4.74 -1.40
C THR A 38 -7.58 4.99 0.07
N ALA A 39 -7.12 3.98 0.81
CA ALA A 39 -6.76 4.12 2.23
C ALA A 39 -5.59 5.10 2.44
N MET A 40 -4.66 5.16 1.47
CA MET A 40 -3.50 6.05 1.50
C MET A 40 -3.75 7.44 0.89
N SER A 41 -4.85 7.66 0.18
CA SER A 41 -5.20 8.98 -0.38
C SER A 41 -5.72 10.01 0.64
N GLY A 42 -5.75 9.63 1.92
CA GLY A 42 -6.37 10.42 2.96
C GLY A 42 -5.50 11.53 3.54
N ALA A 43 -6.16 12.52 4.16
CA ALA A 43 -5.47 13.60 4.88
C ALA A 43 -4.69 13.02 6.06
N GLY A 44 -3.38 13.32 6.14
CA GLY A 44 -2.49 12.83 7.20
C GLY A 44 -1.47 11.77 6.77
N LEU A 45 -1.42 11.40 5.48
CA LEU A 45 -0.40 10.48 4.97
C LEU A 45 1.02 11.04 5.18
N SER A 46 1.90 10.25 5.79
CA SER A 46 3.30 10.64 5.96
C SER A 46 4.03 10.68 4.60
N ALA A 47 5.01 11.58 4.47
CA ALA A 47 5.81 11.67 3.24
C ALA A 47 6.60 10.37 2.95
N ALA A 48 6.96 9.62 3.99
CA ALA A 48 7.60 8.32 3.86
C ALA A 48 6.66 7.28 3.23
N LEU A 49 5.42 7.19 3.72
CA LEU A 49 4.39 6.31 3.17
C LEU A 49 4.04 6.68 1.73
N ALA A 50 3.94 7.98 1.43
CA ALA A 50 3.72 8.47 0.07
C ALA A 50 4.84 8.02 -0.89
N ARG A 51 6.10 8.06 -0.43
CA ARG A 51 7.24 7.61 -1.24
C ARG A 51 7.23 6.10 -1.45
N GLN A 52 6.93 5.31 -0.42
CA GLN A 52 6.82 3.85 -0.55
C GLN A 52 5.70 3.44 -1.52
N LEU A 53 4.56 4.15 -1.52
CA LEU A 53 3.49 3.90 -2.50
C LEU A 53 3.95 4.20 -3.93
N ALA A 54 4.70 5.28 -4.13
CA ALA A 54 5.25 5.61 -5.45
C ALA A 54 6.26 4.56 -5.93
N GLU A 55 7.15 4.09 -5.05
CA GLU A 55 8.11 3.03 -5.34
C GLU A 55 7.41 1.70 -5.68
N LEU A 56 6.34 1.37 -4.96
CA LEU A 56 5.49 0.22 -5.26
C LEU A 56 4.88 0.34 -6.67
N HIS A 57 4.28 1.48 -7.01
CA HIS A 57 3.72 1.70 -8.34
C HIS A 57 4.78 1.62 -9.46
N THR A 58 5.99 2.14 -9.23
CA THR A 58 7.10 1.98 -10.17
C THR A 58 7.47 0.52 -10.36
N ALA A 59 7.67 -0.23 -9.28
CA ALA A 59 7.99 -1.66 -9.36
C ALA A 59 6.90 -2.47 -10.06
N LEU A 60 5.62 -2.16 -9.81
CA LEU A 60 4.50 -2.80 -10.49
C LEU A 60 4.46 -2.48 -11.99
N ASN A 61 4.75 -1.23 -12.38
CA ASN A 61 4.85 -0.85 -13.79
C ASN A 61 6.02 -1.51 -14.51
N ASP A 62 7.13 -1.73 -13.80
CA ASP A 62 8.31 -2.42 -14.33
C ASP A 62 8.16 -3.97 -14.28
N PHE A 63 7.00 -4.47 -13.82
CA PHE A 63 6.74 -5.90 -13.57
C PHE A 63 7.77 -6.54 -12.61
N ASP A 64 8.41 -5.73 -11.77
CA ASP A 64 9.33 -6.17 -10.74
C ASP A 64 8.56 -6.58 -9.49
N PHE A 65 7.94 -7.76 -9.56
CA PHE A 65 7.22 -8.35 -8.44
C PHE A 65 8.08 -8.58 -7.18
N PRO A 66 9.35 -9.00 -7.29
CA PRO A 66 10.24 -9.08 -6.12
C PRO A 66 10.40 -7.73 -5.40
N GLN A 67 10.67 -6.65 -6.13
CA GLN A 67 10.80 -5.31 -5.55
C GLN A 67 9.45 -4.84 -4.99
N ALA A 68 8.35 -5.00 -5.75
CA ALA A 68 7.01 -4.64 -5.29
C ALA A 68 6.63 -5.37 -3.99
N HIS A 69 6.96 -6.66 -3.87
CA HIS A 69 6.73 -7.43 -2.66
C HIS A 69 7.56 -6.90 -1.48
N ALA A 70 8.84 -6.58 -1.68
CA ALA A 70 9.70 -6.02 -0.64
C ALA A 70 9.18 -4.66 -0.15
N THR A 71 8.88 -3.74 -1.07
CA THR A 71 8.33 -2.42 -0.75
C THR A 71 6.99 -2.52 -0.04
N LEU A 72 6.10 -3.44 -0.46
CA LEU A 72 4.82 -3.66 0.19
C LEU A 72 4.96 -4.26 1.60
N LEU A 73 5.94 -5.13 1.82
CA LEU A 73 6.23 -5.70 3.14
C LEU A 73 6.69 -4.60 4.12
N GLU A 74 7.61 -3.74 3.70
CA GLU A 74 8.05 -2.59 4.50
C GLU A 74 6.91 -1.61 4.76
N LEU A 75 6.07 -1.36 3.74
CA LEU A 75 4.88 -0.52 3.89
C LEU A 75 3.94 -1.10 4.95
N ALA A 76 3.66 -2.41 4.91
CA ALA A 76 2.82 -3.07 5.89
C ALA A 76 3.41 -2.97 7.32
N ASP A 77 4.72 -3.16 7.47
CA ASP A 77 5.39 -3.03 8.77
C ASP A 77 5.33 -1.59 9.32
N HIS A 78 5.53 -0.58 8.47
CA HIS A 78 5.34 0.83 8.84
C HIS A 78 3.89 1.14 9.24
N LEU A 79 2.90 0.66 8.49
CA LEU A 79 1.49 0.86 8.79
C LEU A 79 1.09 0.19 10.12
N ALA A 80 1.63 -0.99 10.41
CA ALA A 80 1.43 -1.66 11.69
C ALA A 80 2.04 -0.88 12.86
N LYS A 81 3.18 -0.20 12.65
CA LYS A 81 3.81 0.66 13.67
C LYS A 81 3.04 1.96 13.93
N GLU A 82 2.36 2.51 12.92
CA GLU A 82 1.52 3.69 13.09
C GLU A 82 0.18 3.39 13.80
N ASN A 83 -0.27 2.13 13.80
CA ASN A 83 -1.51 1.70 14.43
C ASN A 83 -1.30 0.39 15.24
N PRO A 84 -0.72 0.47 16.47
CA PRO A 84 -0.44 -0.69 17.32
C PRO A 84 -1.69 -1.35 17.91
#